data_AF-A0MJP9-F1
#
_entry.id   AF-A0MJP9-F1
#
_cell.length_a   1.000
_cell.length_b   1.000
_cell.length_c   1.000
_cell.angle_alpha   90.00
_cell.angle_beta   90.00
_cell.angle_gamma   90.00
#
_symmetry.space_group_name_H-M   'P 1'
#
loop_
_entity.id
_entity.type
_entity.pdbx_description
1 polymer ?
#
loop_
_entity_poly.entity_id
_entity_poly.type
_entity_poly.pdbx_seq_one_letter_code
_entity_poly.pdbx_strand_id
1 'polypeptide(L)'
;EVVVCPPFICLPKIREITEGTNIKVGAQNMYFEEKGAFTGEVSPLMLEKLNIDYVIIGHSERRQYFKETDQTVNKKLKAAFEHNLIPILCVGETLDEKENGVTEEVVSKQVKL
;
A
#
# COMPACT_ATOMS: atom_id res chain seq x y z
N GLU A 1 8.73 14.30 -6.85
CA GLU A 1 7.38 13.84 -7.25
C GLU A 1 6.43 14.08 -6.09
N VAL A 2 5.15 14.36 -6.34
CA VAL A 2 4.13 14.57 -5.29
C VAL A 2 3.03 13.56 -5.50
N VAL A 3 2.74 12.75 -4.47
CA VAL A 3 1.68 11.72 -4.49
C VAL A 3 0.68 12.02 -3.39
N VAL A 4 -0.62 11.98 -3.71
CA VAL A 4 -1.70 12.05 -2.73
C VAL A 4 -2.42 10.72 -2.63
N CYS A 5 -2.64 10.24 -1.40
CA CYS A 5 -3.26 8.95 -1.13
C CYS A 5 -4.58 9.11 -0.35
N PRO A 6 -5.69 9.49 -1.01
CA PRO A 6 -6.97 9.69 -0.34
C PRO A 6 -7.66 8.36 0.02
N PRO A 7 -8.71 8.38 0.86
CA PRO A 7 -9.58 7.22 1.05
C PRO A 7 -10.16 6.73 -0.29
N PHE A 8 -10.43 5.43 -0.40
CA PHE A 8 -10.91 4.80 -1.65
C PHE A 8 -12.11 5.50 -2.27
N ILE A 9 -13.07 5.94 -1.44
CA ILE A 9 -14.29 6.62 -1.86
C ILE A 9 -14.03 7.95 -2.59
N CYS A 10 -12.85 8.54 -2.43
CA CYS A 10 -12.46 9.79 -3.06
C CYS A 10 -11.56 9.58 -4.29
N LEU A 11 -11.00 8.37 -4.49
CA LEU A 11 -10.02 8.13 -5.56
C LEU A 11 -10.49 8.57 -6.95
N PRO A 12 -11.73 8.25 -7.41
CA PRO A 12 -12.16 8.66 -8.75
C PRO A 12 -12.17 10.18 -8.91
N LYS A 13 -12.67 10.91 -7.90
CA LYS A 13 -12.74 12.37 -7.98
C LYS A 13 -11.36 13.02 -7.91
N ILE A 14 -10.47 12.49 -7.06
CA ILE A 14 -9.10 13.00 -6.96
C ILE A 14 -8.32 12.75 -8.25
N ARG A 15 -8.48 11.58 -8.87
CA ARG A 15 -7.90 11.27 -10.19
C ARG A 15 -8.36 12.25 -11.28
N GLU A 16 -9.65 12.56 -11.31
CA GLU A 16 -10.24 13.51 -12.26
C GLU A 16 -9.65 14.92 -12.09
N ILE A 17 -9.65 15.47 -10.87
CA ILE A 17 -9.20 16.87 -10.66
C ILE A 17 -7.68 17.05 -10.75
N THR A 18 -6.92 15.98 -10.65
CA THR A 18 -5.45 16.00 -10.78
C THR A 18 -4.97 15.69 -12.19
N GLU A 19 -5.88 15.36 -13.11
CA GLU A 19 -5.54 15.11 -14.51
C GLU A 19 -4.86 16.34 -15.15
N GLY A 20 -3.78 16.09 -15.91
CA GLY A 20 -2.96 17.15 -16.51
C GLY A 20 -2.03 17.90 -15.55
N THR A 21 -2.07 17.60 -14.25
CA THR A 21 -1.14 18.18 -13.25
C THR A 21 0.10 17.30 -13.04
N ASN A 22 1.04 17.76 -12.23
CA ASN A 22 2.20 16.98 -11.77
C ASN A 22 1.93 16.17 -10.49
N ILE A 23 0.68 16.14 -10.00
CA ILE A 23 0.27 15.39 -8.81
C ILE A 23 -0.11 13.98 -9.24
N LYS A 24 0.46 12.99 -8.57
CA LYS A 24 0.13 11.58 -8.73
C LYS A 24 -0.88 11.13 -7.69
N VAL A 25 -1.65 10.11 -8.02
CA VAL A 25 -2.69 9.58 -7.12
C VAL A 25 -2.33 8.16 -6.72
N GLY A 26 -2.37 7.89 -5.41
CA GLY A 26 -2.16 6.57 -4.84
C GLY A 26 -3.34 6.08 -4.01
N ALA A 27 -3.46 4.78 -3.85
CA ALA A 27 -4.39 4.17 -2.91
C ALA A 27 -3.74 3.97 -1.53
N GLN A 28 -4.55 3.94 -0.47
CA GLN A 28 -4.06 3.73 0.91
C GLN A 28 -3.78 2.26 1.26
N ASN A 29 -4.35 1.33 0.49
CA ASN A 29 -4.16 -0.11 0.60
C ASN A 29 -4.67 -0.77 -0.69
N MET A 30 -4.43 -2.07 -0.85
CA MET A 30 -5.17 -2.96 -1.74
C MET A 30 -5.09 -4.40 -1.22
N TYR A 31 -5.95 -5.26 -1.73
CA TYR A 31 -5.80 -6.71 -1.56
C TYR A 31 -4.83 -7.28 -2.60
N PHE A 32 -4.41 -8.53 -2.43
CA PHE A 32 -3.48 -9.18 -3.36
C PHE A 32 -4.15 -10.01 -4.46
N GLU A 33 -5.45 -10.31 -4.33
CA GLU A 33 -6.22 -11.02 -5.36
C GLU A 33 -6.94 -10.05 -6.29
N GLU A 34 -6.97 -10.33 -7.59
CA GLU A 34 -7.66 -9.50 -8.61
C GLU A 34 -9.18 -9.45 -8.43
N LYS A 35 -9.76 -10.56 -7.97
CA LYS A 35 -11.20 -10.79 -7.83
C LYS A 35 -11.47 -11.98 -6.91
N GLY A 36 -12.65 -12.01 -6.31
CA GLY A 36 -13.09 -13.15 -5.51
C GLY A 36 -14.03 -12.75 -4.39
N ALA A 37 -14.24 -13.69 -3.46
CA ALA A 37 -15.10 -13.49 -2.29
C ALA A 37 -14.37 -12.72 -1.17
N PHE A 38 -14.00 -11.46 -1.44
CA PHE A 38 -13.26 -10.59 -0.53
C PHE A 38 -14.05 -9.29 -0.28
N THR A 39 -15.25 -9.43 0.27
CA THR A 39 -16.15 -8.29 0.54
C THR A 39 -15.45 -7.22 1.38
N GLY A 40 -15.46 -5.98 0.88
CA GLY A 40 -14.84 -4.83 1.54
C GLY A 40 -13.43 -4.50 1.06
N GLU A 41 -12.77 -5.41 0.34
CA GLU A 41 -11.46 -5.16 -0.22
C GLU A 41 -11.51 -4.48 -1.60
N VAL A 42 -10.44 -3.76 -1.93
CA VAL A 42 -10.20 -3.16 -3.26
C VAL A 42 -9.09 -3.95 -3.94
N SER A 43 -9.34 -4.44 -5.16
CA SER A 43 -8.36 -5.23 -5.91
C SER A 43 -7.40 -4.35 -6.73
N PRO A 44 -6.21 -4.86 -7.08
CA PRO A 44 -5.27 -4.13 -7.94
C PRO A 44 -5.90 -3.80 -9.30
N LEU A 45 -6.70 -4.71 -9.87
CA LEU A 45 -7.43 -4.49 -11.12
C LEU A 45 -8.42 -3.31 -11.04
N MET A 46 -9.04 -3.07 -9.88
CA MET A 46 -9.91 -1.89 -9.70
C MET A 46 -9.11 -0.60 -9.73
N LEU A 47 -7.92 -0.59 -9.11
CA LEU A 47 -7.04 0.58 -9.09
C LEU A 47 -6.47 0.88 -10.48
N GLU A 48 -6.07 -0.15 -11.22
CA GLU A 48 -5.59 -0.04 -12.60
C GLU A 48 -6.68 0.57 -13.51
N LYS A 49 -7.93 0.12 -13.40
CA LYS A 49 -9.06 0.70 -14.15
C LYS A 49 -9.35 2.17 -13.82
N LEU A 50 -8.96 2.62 -12.63
CA LEU A 50 -9.07 4.02 -12.21
C LEU A 50 -7.82 4.84 -12.56
N ASN A 51 -6.83 4.28 -13.27
CA ASN A 51 -5.56 4.92 -13.60
C ASN A 51 -4.83 5.46 -12.35
N ILE A 52 -4.86 4.69 -11.25
CA ILE A 52 -4.11 4.98 -10.04
C ILE A 52 -2.65 4.58 -10.25
N ASP A 53 -1.72 5.45 -9.85
CA ASP A 53 -0.29 5.27 -10.10
C ASP A 53 0.40 4.50 -8.95
N TYR A 54 -0.01 4.77 -7.70
CA TYR A 54 0.67 4.31 -6.48
C TYR A 54 -0.25 3.50 -5.55
N VAL A 55 0.35 2.73 -4.64
CA VAL A 55 -0.38 2.13 -3.52
C VAL A 55 0.48 2.02 -2.27
N ILE A 56 -0.02 2.47 -1.13
CA ILE A 56 0.62 2.26 0.17
C ILE A 56 0.42 0.82 0.61
N ILE A 57 1.50 0.13 0.98
CA ILE A 57 1.47 -1.26 1.43
C ILE A 57 2.31 -1.41 2.70
N GLY A 58 1.77 -2.11 3.69
CA GLY A 58 2.48 -2.40 4.94
C GLY A 58 2.51 -1.24 5.94
N HIS A 59 1.59 -0.28 5.83
CA HIS A 59 1.47 0.82 6.81
C HIS A 59 1.36 0.28 8.24
N SER A 60 1.95 0.97 9.22
CA SER A 60 2.00 0.53 10.62
C SER A 60 0.61 0.24 11.19
N GLU A 61 -0.37 1.10 10.88
CA GLU A 61 -1.78 0.91 11.27
C GLU A 61 -2.35 -0.41 10.73
N ARG A 62 -1.98 -0.82 9.51
CA ARG A 62 -2.45 -2.06 8.89
C ARG A 62 -1.79 -3.29 9.52
N ARG A 63 -0.52 -3.20 9.88
CA ARG A 63 0.18 -4.25 10.63
C ARG A 63 -0.39 -4.39 12.04
N GLN A 64 -0.60 -3.28 12.73
CA GLN A 64 -1.02 -3.26 14.13
C GLN A 64 -2.51 -3.60 14.31
N TYR A 65 -3.40 -2.93 13.59
CA TYR A 65 -4.85 -3.04 13.82
C TYR A 65 -5.50 -4.09 12.92
N PHE A 66 -4.98 -4.28 11.71
CA PHE A 66 -5.55 -5.20 10.71
C PHE A 66 -4.73 -6.49 10.56
N LYS A 67 -3.69 -6.67 11.38
CA LYS A 67 -2.86 -7.88 11.47
C LYS A 67 -2.22 -8.29 10.14
N GLU A 68 -1.86 -7.31 9.31
CA GLU A 68 -1.05 -7.58 8.13
C GLU A 68 0.36 -8.00 8.53
N THR A 69 0.83 -9.07 7.89
CA THR A 69 2.10 -9.72 8.13
C THR A 69 3.07 -9.47 6.98
N ASP A 70 4.36 -9.73 7.18
CA ASP A 70 5.35 -9.60 6.10
C ASP A 70 5.01 -10.46 4.88
N GLN A 71 4.44 -11.65 5.09
CA GLN A 71 3.99 -12.52 3.99
C GLN A 71 2.81 -11.95 3.22
N THR A 72 1.83 -11.35 3.91
CA THR A 72 0.67 -10.74 3.24
C THR A 72 1.06 -9.43 2.55
N VAL A 73 1.96 -8.65 3.13
CA VAL A 73 2.61 -7.50 2.50
C VAL A 73 3.35 -7.93 1.24
N ASN A 74 4.19 -8.96 1.28
CA ASN A 74 4.92 -9.47 0.12
C ASN A 74 3.99 -9.92 -1.02
N LYS A 75 2.87 -10.58 -0.70
CA LYS A 75 1.84 -10.91 -1.70
C LYS A 75 1.27 -9.67 -2.36
N LYS A 76 0.94 -8.63 -1.58
CA LYS A 76 0.43 -7.36 -2.13
C LYS A 76 1.47 -6.64 -2.97
N LEU A 77 2.75 -6.63 -2.56
CA LEU A 77 3.82 -6.03 -3.35
C LEU A 77 3.92 -6.68 -4.73
N LYS A 78 3.91 -8.02 -4.79
CA LYS A 78 3.92 -8.77 -6.06
C LYS A 78 2.73 -8.43 -6.94
N ALA A 79 1.53 -8.45 -6.36
CA ALA A 79 0.31 -8.06 -7.07
C ALA A 79 0.36 -6.60 -7.56
N ALA A 80 0.97 -5.68 -6.80
CA ALA A 80 1.09 -4.28 -7.23
C ALA A 80 1.97 -4.18 -8.48
N PHE A 81 3.13 -4.84 -8.47
CA PHE A 81 4.03 -4.87 -9.63
C PHE A 81 3.41 -5.55 -10.85
N GLU A 82 2.63 -6.62 -10.66
CA GLU A 82 1.93 -7.32 -11.74
C GLU A 82 0.85 -6.45 -12.42
N HIS A 83 0.29 -5.47 -11.71
CA HIS A 83 -0.75 -4.56 -12.18
C HIS A 83 -0.28 -3.12 -12.43
N ASN A 84 1.02 -2.93 -12.71
CA ASN A 84 1.61 -1.63 -13.04
C ASN A 84 1.41 -0.55 -11.95
N LEU A 85 1.19 -0.95 -10.70
CA LEU A 85 1.11 -0.05 -9.55
C LEU A 85 2.49 0.10 -8.92
N ILE A 86 2.86 1.31 -8.53
CA ILE A 86 4.11 1.58 -7.82
C ILE A 86 3.85 1.48 -6.31
N PRO A 87 4.35 0.45 -5.61
CA PRO A 87 4.13 0.33 -4.18
C PRO A 87 4.97 1.31 -3.38
N ILE A 88 4.35 1.98 -2.41
CA ILE A 88 5.01 2.71 -1.34
C ILE A 88 5.06 1.77 -0.15
N LEU A 89 6.17 1.04 -0.01
CA LEU A 89 6.38 0.08 1.07
C LEU A 89 6.69 0.83 2.37
N CYS A 90 5.83 0.66 3.37
CA CYS A 90 6.08 1.13 4.72
C CYS A 90 6.76 0.03 5.55
N VAL A 91 7.86 0.42 6.19
CA VAL A 91 8.62 -0.38 7.16
C VAL A 91 8.93 0.47 8.37
N GLY A 92 9.14 -0.17 9.51
CA GLY A 92 9.45 0.52 10.75
C GLY A 92 9.32 -0.39 11.96
N GLU A 93 9.96 0.05 13.03
CA GLU A 93 9.93 -0.55 14.35
C GLU A 93 8.85 0.08 15.25
N THR A 94 8.49 -0.64 16.30
CA THR A 94 7.71 -0.13 17.43
C THR A 94 8.61 0.64 18.40
N LEU A 95 8.00 1.39 19.33
CA LEU A 95 8.74 2.09 20.37
C LEU A 95 9.57 1.11 21.22
N ASP A 96 8.99 -0.03 21.61
CA ASP A 96 9.68 -1.04 22.40
C ASP A 96 10.87 -1.65 21.64
N GLU A 97 10.72 -1.94 20.35
CA GLU A 97 11.82 -2.43 19.51
C GLU A 97 12.95 -1.40 19.37
N LYS A 98 12.58 -0.12 19.26
CA LYS A 98 13.55 0.98 19.24
C LYS A 98 14.30 1.10 20.57
N GLU A 99 13.60 1.05 21.70
CA GLU A 99 14.20 1.14 23.04
C GLU A 99 15.12 -0.05 23.33
N ASN A 100 14.81 -1.23 22.76
CA ASN A 100 15.66 -2.42 22.83
C ASN A 100 16.78 -2.44 21.78
N GLY A 101 16.90 -1.42 20.94
CA GLY A 101 17.98 -1.29 19.96
C GLY A 101 17.92 -2.26 18.79
N VAL A 102 16.74 -2.82 18.46
CA VAL A 102 16.57 -3.82 17.39
C VAL A 102 16.00 -3.24 16.08
N THR A 103 15.99 -1.91 15.93
CA THR A 103 15.45 -1.22 14.74
C THR A 103 16.01 -1.77 13.42
N GLU A 104 17.33 -1.94 13.30
CA GLU A 104 17.96 -2.40 12.05
C GLU A 104 17.55 -3.82 11.68
N GLU A 105 17.40 -4.70 12.68
CA GLU A 105 16.94 -6.09 12.48
C GLU A 105 15.50 -6.11 11.97
N VAL A 106 14.61 -5.35 12.63
CA VAL A 106 13.19 -5.27 12.28
C VAL A 106 13.00 -4.72 10.87
N VAL A 107 13.64 -3.59 10.54
CA VAL A 107 13.53 -2.98 9.21
C VAL A 107 14.16 -3.88 8.14
N SER A 108 15.34 -4.48 8.41
CA SER A 108 15.99 -5.41 7.48
C SER A 108 15.10 -6.60 7.15
N LYS A 109 14.44 -7.17 8.16
CA LYS A 109 13.52 -8.29 7.97
C LYS A 109 12.34 -7.90 7.08
N GLN A 110 11.75 -6.73 7.31
CA GLN A 110 10.59 -6.25 6.54
C GLN A 110 10.92 -5.91 5.08
N VAL A 111 12.17 -5.54 4.77
CA VAL A 111 12.62 -5.20 3.40
C VAL A 111 13.06 -6.42 2.59
N LYS A 112 13.63 -7.45 3.23
CA LYS A 112 14.25 -8.60 2.54
C LYS A 112 13.28 -9.72 2.15
N LEU A 113 12.02 -9.65 2.60
CA LEU A 113 11.00 -10.70 2.48
C LEU A 113 10.18 -10.56 1.19
#